data_AF-A0A919THR0-F1
#
_entry.id   AF-A0A919THR0-F1
#
_cell.length_a   1.000
_cell.length_b   1.000
_cell.length_c   1.000
_cell.angle_alpha   90.00
_cell.angle_beta   90.00
_cell.angle_gamma   90.00
#
_symmetry.space_group_name_H-M   'P 1'
#
loop_
_entity.id
_entity.type
_entity.pdbx_description
1 polymer ?
#
loop_
_entity_poly.entity_id
_entity_poly.type
_entity_poly.pdbx_seq_one_letter_code
_entity_poly.pdbx_strand_id
1 'polypeptide(L)' 'MSISIGTSAPSSARQTHAAWLRLRGECRQLWDQVLDAAPRENPESRDVIARPQPGSGGNTLL' A
#
# COMPACT_ATOMS: atom_id res chain seq x y z
N MET A 1 -2.07 3.45 -38.64
CA MET A 1 -1.41 3.14 -37.35
C MET A 1 -2.11 1.91 -36.78
N SER A 2 -1.43 0.77 -36.67
CA SER A 2 -2.00 -0.47 -36.13
C SER A 2 -1.57 -0.63 -34.67
N ILE A 3 -2.50 -0.49 -33.74
CA ILE A 3 -2.27 -0.78 -32.33
C ILE A 3 -2.43 -2.29 -32.18
N SER A 4 -1.33 -3.00 -31.93
CA SER A 4 -1.39 -4.42 -31.56
C SER A 4 -1.82 -4.52 -30.10
N ILE A 5 -3.11 -4.75 -29.88
CA ILE A 5 -3.63 -5.10 -28.56
C ILE A 5 -3.20 -6.55 -28.33
N GLY A 6 -2.19 -6.76 -27.48
CA GLY A 6 -1.79 -8.09 -27.05
C GLY A 6 -3.00 -8.81 -26.50
N THR A 7 -3.33 -9.97 -27.07
CA THR A 7 -4.50 -10.74 -26.63
C THR A 7 -4.22 -11.22 -25.21
N SER A 8 -4.97 -10.70 -24.24
CA SER A 8 -4.98 -11.26 -22.90
C SER A 8 -5.52 -12.67 -23.01
N ALA A 9 -4.65 -13.68 -22.83
CA ALA A 9 -5.10 -15.05 -22.87
C ALA A 9 -6.17 -15.24 -21.77
N PRO A 10 -7.36 -15.77 -22.10
CA PRO A 10 -8.40 -15.97 -21.10
C PRO A 10 -7.89 -16.95 -20.05
N SER A 11 -7.84 -16.52 -18.79
CA SER A 11 -7.48 -17.40 -17.68
C SER A 11 -8.69 -18.22 -17.25
N SER A 12 -8.47 -19.49 -16.95
CA SER A 12 -9.52 -20.32 -16.35
C SER A 12 -9.82 -19.88 -14.93
N ALA A 13 -11.05 -20.10 -14.46
CA ALA A 13 -11.43 -19.84 -13.06
C ALA A 13 -10.47 -20.51 -12.05
N ARG A 14 -9.99 -21.71 -12.38
CA ARG A 14 -9.01 -22.45 -11.57
C ARG A 14 -7.66 -21.74 -11.50
N GLN A 15 -7.15 -21.23 -12.62
CA GLN A 15 -5.88 -20.49 -12.66
C GLN A 15 -5.98 -19.18 -11.89
N THR A 16 -7.09 -18.44 -12.05
CA THR A 16 -7.35 -17.22 -11.30
C THR A 16 -7.46 -17.50 -9.80
N HIS A 17 -8.14 -18.58 -9.40
CA HIS A 17 -8.25 -18.98 -8.00
C HIS A 17 -6.89 -19.36 -7.40
N ALA A 18 -6.08 -20.14 -8.13
CA ALA A 18 -4.74 -20.50 -7.69
C ALA A 18 -3.83 -19.27 -7.54
N ALA A 19 -3.90 -18.31 -8.47
CA ALA A 19 -3.17 -17.05 -8.38
C ALA A 19 -3.60 -16.22 -7.17
N TRP A 20 -4.90 -16.13 -6.90
CA TRP A 20 -5.43 -15.45 -5.73
C TRP A 20 -4.96 -16.06 -4.41
N LEU A 21 -4.92 -17.39 -4.31
CA LEU A 21 -4.42 -18.08 -3.11
C LEU A 21 -2.95 -17.79 -2.84
N ARG A 22 -2.12 -17.74 -3.89
CA ARG A 22 -0.69 -17.38 -3.77
C ARG A 22 -0.52 -15.95 -3.29
N LEU A 23 -1.20 -15.00 -3.94
CA LEU A 23 -1.17 -13.59 -3.56
C LEU A 23 -1.59 -13.38 -2.10
N ARG A 24 -2.65 -14.07 -1.68
CA ARG A 24 -3.11 -14.02 -0.29
C ARG A 24 -2.03 -14.50 0.71
N GLY A 25 -1.29 -15.55 0.37
CA GLY A 25 -0.18 -16.04 1.17
C GLY A 25 0.96 -15.03 1.26
N GLU A 26 1.36 -14.46 0.13
CA GLU A 26 2.43 -13.46 0.04
C GLU A 26 2.07 -12.18 0.82
N CYS A 27 0.84 -11.68 0.70
CA CYS A 27 0.40 -10.52 1.46
C CYS A 27 0.41 -10.77 2.98
N ARG A 28 0.04 -11.98 3.42
CA ARG A 28 0.10 -12.35 4.83
C ARG A 28 1.54 -12.38 5.33
N GLN A 29 2.44 -12.99 4.58
CA GLN A 29 3.86 -13.04 4.93
C GLN A 29 4.47 -11.64 5.01
N LEU A 30 4.12 -10.76 4.07
CA LEU A 30 4.56 -9.36 4.09
C LEU A 30 4.05 -8.61 5.33
N TRP A 31 2.78 -8.82 5.69
CA TRP A 31 2.19 -8.22 6.88
C TRP A 31 2.90 -8.66 8.16
N ASP A 32 3.18 -9.96 8.29
CA ASP A 32 3.89 -10.50 9.46
C ASP A 32 5.32 -9.92 9.55
N GLN A 33 6.01 -9.75 8.43
CA GLN A 33 7.32 -9.09 8.37
C GLN A 33 7.27 -7.62 8.77
N VAL A 34 6.26 -6.87 8.34
CA VAL A 34 6.08 -5.45 8.71
C VAL A 34 5.84 -5.33 10.22
N LEU A 35 5.04 -6.23 10.80
CA LEU A 35 4.79 -6.22 12.24
C LEU A 35 6.02 -6.61 13.06
N ASP A 36 6.83 -7.56 12.58
CA ASP A 36 8.05 -7.98 13.27
C ASP A 36 9.18 -6.95 13.12
N ALA A 37 9.27 -6.29 11.96
CA ALA A 37 10.25 -5.25 11.68
C ALA A 37 9.85 -3.87 12.21
N ALA A 38 8.60 -3.71 12.69
CA ALA A 38 8.18 -2.46 13.30
C ALA A 38 9.07 -2.20 14.52
N PRO A 39 9.82 -1.07 14.55
CA PRO A 39 10.53 -0.70 15.77
C PRO A 39 9.47 -0.63 16.88
N ARG A 40 9.73 -1.28 18.01
CA ARG A 40 8.92 -1.11 19.21
C ARG A 40 9.03 0.36 19.60
N GLU A 41 8.14 1.17 19.06
CA GLU A 41 8.19 2.62 19.25
C GLU A 41 8.19 2.87 20.76
N ASN A 42 9.22 3.59 21.19
CA ASN A 42 9.31 4.09 22.55
C ASN A 42 8.03 4.93 22.78
N PRO A 43 7.20 4.61 23.79
CA PRO A 43 5.88 5.23 23.96
C PRO A 43 5.90 6.77 24.08
N GLU A 44 7.08 7.38 24.23
CA GLU A 44 7.27 8.84 24.30
C GLU A 44 7.16 9.57 22.95
N SER A 45 7.21 8.88 21.81
CA SER A 45 7.07 9.54 20.48
C SER A 45 5.63 9.89 20.11
N ARG A 46 4.64 9.44 20.89
CA ARG A 46 3.21 9.60 20.57
C ARG A 46 2.67 11.03 20.78
N ASP A 47 3.39 11.86 21.54
CA ASP A 47 2.96 13.23 21.87
C ASP A 47 3.34 14.29 20.81
N VAL A 48 4.12 13.94 19.78
CA VAL A 48 4.52 14.91 18.74
C VAL A 48 3.44 15.08 17.66
N ILE A 49 2.52 14.13 17.52
CA ILE A 49 1.41 14.18 16.54
C ILE A 49 0.15 14.77 17.19
N ALA A 50 0.28 15.89 17.88
CA ALA A 50 -0.88 16.60 18.43
C ALA A 50 -0.66 18.11 18.46
N ARG A 51 -0.55 18.74 17.27
CA ARG A 51 -1.16 20.07 17.03
C ARG A 51 -1.08 20.47 15.55
N PRO A 52 -2.21 20.49 14.81
CA PRO A 52 -2.32 21.41 13.69
C PRO A 52 -2.30 22.84 14.26
N GLN A 53 -1.31 23.63 13.88
CA GLN A 53 -1.22 25.04 14.23
C GLN A 53 -2.29 25.78 13.40
N PRO A 54 -3.36 26.33 13.99
CA PRO A 54 -4.35 27.07 13.22
C PRO A 54 -3.81 28.49 13.08
N GLY A 55 -3.16 28.78 11.95
CA GLY A 55 -2.81 30.14 11.58
C GLY A 55 -1.41 30.29 10.99
N SER A 56 -1.29 30.08 9.68
CA SER A 56 -0.39 30.91 8.88
C SER A 56 -0.94 30.94 7.46
N GLY A 57 -1.77 31.94 7.20
CA GLY A 57 -2.25 32.27 5.86
C GLY A 57 -1.11 32.74 4.96
N GLY A 58 -1.33 32.64 3.66
CA GLY A 58 -0.40 33.15 2.65
C GLY A 58 -0.66 32.57 1.29
N ASN A 59 -1.80 32.94 0.69
CA ASN A 59 -2.04 32.77 -0.73
C ASN A 59 -1.02 33.64 -1.49
N THR A 60 -0.15 33.07 -2.31
CA THR A 60 0.57 33.81 -3.35
C THR A 60 0.83 32.88 -4.54
N LEU A 61 -0.06 33.00 -5.53
CA LEU A 61 0.29 32.81 -6.93
C LEU A 61 0.93 34.13 -7.39
N LEU A 62 2.22 34.08 -7.72
CA LEU A 62 2.89 34.98 -8.64
C LEU A 62 3.74 34.13 -9.57
#